data_AF-A0A356LDF4-F1
#
_entry.id   AF-A0A356LDF4-F1
#
_cell.length_a   1.000
_cell.length_b   1.000
_cell.length_c   1.000
_cell.angle_alpha   90.00
_cell.angle_beta   90.00
_cell.angle_gamma   90.00
#
_symmetry.space_group_name_H-M   'P 1'
#
loop_
_entity.id
_entity.type
_entity.pdbx_description
1 polymer ?
#
loop_
_entity_poly.entity_id
_entity_poly.type
_entity_poly.pdbx_seq_one_letter_code
_entity_poly.pdbx_strand_id
1 'polypeptide(L)'
;MADIYIDESIDQLTVDQADYEADSTLNVQLGPMGALSNLKITNPSGSPDPLNLTVSSGRYEANTSLHLDDGADVKLVAFDGSYIGSYNGPIVEVNNGSTLELTPEFISSGQVPLDIRAYGNSKIIYDSTGTNIDQSSPEILIYAMHPGSELQVIGADSYSYIDDVLTFKNSDGEIVGNFKAPWLNDPMELEGDILTITCYL
;
A
#
# COMPACT_ATOMS: atom_id res chain seq x y z
N MET A 1 -16.72 13.03 8.20
CA MET A 1 -17.78 13.02 7.16
C MET A 1 -17.11 12.44 5.94
N ALA A 2 -17.72 11.46 5.26
CA ALA A 2 -17.11 10.88 4.07
C ALA A 2 -17.33 11.81 2.86
N ASP A 3 -16.32 11.92 2.00
CA ASP A 3 -16.42 12.67 0.74
C ASP A 3 -17.21 11.86 -0.28
N ILE A 4 -17.01 10.53 -0.26
CA ILE A 4 -17.72 9.59 -1.12
C ILE A 4 -18.34 8.48 -0.27
N TYR A 5 -19.64 8.27 -0.45
CA TYR A 5 -20.38 7.17 0.15
C TYR A 5 -20.75 6.15 -0.91
N ILE A 6 -20.34 4.90 -0.70
CA ILE A 6 -20.58 3.78 -1.62
C ILE A 6 -21.72 2.91 -1.09
N ASP A 7 -22.78 2.77 -1.88
CA ASP A 7 -23.87 1.84 -1.63
C ASP A 7 -23.73 0.53 -2.45
N GLU A 8 -24.74 -0.33 -2.40
CA GLU A 8 -24.77 -1.61 -3.11
C GLU A 8 -24.78 -1.50 -4.65
N SER A 9 -25.01 -0.30 -5.20
CA SER A 9 -25.14 -0.08 -6.64
C SER A 9 -23.83 0.32 -7.33
N ILE A 10 -22.80 0.66 -6.56
CA ILE A 10 -21.50 1.09 -7.08
C ILE A 10 -20.47 0.00 -6.81
N ASP A 11 -20.06 -0.68 -7.88
CA ASP A 11 -19.05 -1.72 -7.86
C ASP A 11 -17.65 -1.20 -8.24
N GLN A 12 -17.57 -0.07 -8.92
CA GLN A 12 -16.33 0.56 -9.35
C GLN A 12 -16.38 2.08 -9.17
N LEU A 13 -15.27 2.65 -8.70
CA LEU A 13 -15.09 4.08 -8.55
C LEU A 13 -13.72 4.48 -9.11
N THR A 14 -13.69 5.49 -9.97
CA THR A 14 -12.43 6.11 -10.45
C THR A 14 -12.36 7.53 -9.94
N VAL A 15 -11.21 7.93 -9.40
CA VAL A 15 -10.93 9.27 -8.88
C VAL A 15 -9.65 9.81 -9.53
N ASP A 16 -9.70 11.06 -10.02
CA ASP A 16 -8.49 11.81 -10.38
C ASP A 16 -7.95 12.49 -9.10
N GLN A 17 -6.70 12.20 -8.77
CA GLN A 17 -5.98 12.82 -7.65
C GLN A 17 -5.97 14.35 -7.75
N ALA A 18 -5.98 14.92 -8.96
CA ALA A 18 -5.99 16.37 -9.13
C ALA A 18 -7.30 17.04 -8.70
N ASP A 19 -8.38 16.28 -8.46
CA ASP A 19 -9.62 16.80 -7.88
C ASP A 19 -9.47 17.13 -6.37
N TYR A 20 -8.33 16.78 -5.77
CA TYR A 20 -8.02 16.92 -4.35
C TYR A 20 -6.76 17.80 -4.18
N GLU A 21 -6.86 18.83 -3.34
CA GLU A 21 -5.72 19.69 -3.01
C GLU A 21 -4.71 18.95 -2.10
N ALA A 22 -3.46 19.43 -2.04
CA ALA A 22 -2.32 18.80 -1.37
C ALA A 22 -2.56 18.29 0.07
N ASP A 23 -3.34 19.03 0.85
CA ASP A 23 -3.63 18.69 2.26
C ASP A 23 -5.01 18.06 2.45
N SER A 24 -5.74 17.83 1.37
CA SER A 24 -7.05 17.20 1.44
C SER A 24 -6.92 15.69 1.61
N THR A 25 -7.93 15.09 2.23
CA THR A 25 -8.05 13.65 2.39
C THR A 25 -9.29 13.20 1.67
N LEU A 26 -9.15 12.23 0.77
CA LEU A 26 -10.28 11.50 0.23
C LEU A 26 -10.74 10.46 1.26
N ASN A 27 -11.95 10.64 1.79
CA ASN A 27 -12.61 9.69 2.66
C ASN A 27 -13.65 8.90 1.87
N VAL A 28 -13.35 7.63 1.59
CA VAL A 28 -14.30 6.68 1.01
C VAL A 28 -14.94 5.87 2.14
N GLN A 29 -16.26 5.93 2.23
CA GLN A 29 -17.03 5.13 3.18
C GLN A 29 -17.87 4.09 2.44
N LEU A 30 -17.61 2.82 2.73
CA LEU A 30 -18.41 1.70 2.25
C LEU A 30 -19.61 1.52 3.18
N GLY A 31 -20.81 1.69 2.60
CA GLY A 31 -22.07 1.49 3.30
C GLY A 31 -22.28 0.03 3.75
N PRO A 32 -23.29 -0.22 4.60
CA PRO A 32 -23.66 -1.59 4.96
C PRO A 32 -24.14 -2.30 3.68
N MET A 33 -23.40 -3.34 3.26
CA MET A 33 -23.57 -4.04 1.97
C MET A 33 -23.03 -3.32 0.72
N GLY A 34 -22.30 -2.22 0.88
CA GLY A 34 -21.57 -1.62 -0.24
C GLY A 34 -20.48 -2.57 -0.74
N ALA A 35 -20.46 -2.87 -2.03
CA ALA A 35 -19.51 -3.81 -2.62
C ALA A 35 -18.63 -3.08 -3.64
N LEU A 36 -17.79 -2.16 -3.17
CA LEU A 36 -16.81 -1.52 -4.04
C LEU A 36 -15.76 -2.58 -4.39
N SER A 37 -15.85 -3.16 -5.58
CA SER A 37 -14.89 -4.16 -6.05
C SER A 37 -13.56 -3.50 -6.40
N ASN A 38 -13.61 -2.33 -7.04
CA ASN A 38 -12.42 -1.60 -7.47
C ASN A 38 -12.52 -0.11 -7.14
N LEU A 39 -11.59 0.37 -6.34
CA LEU A 39 -11.26 1.79 -6.21
C LEU A 39 -10.03 2.07 -7.07
N LYS A 40 -10.17 2.89 -8.10
CA LYS A 40 -9.08 3.31 -8.97
C LYS A 40 -8.74 4.78 -8.73
N ILE A 41 -7.49 5.05 -8.37
CA ILE A 41 -6.94 6.40 -8.26
C ILE A 41 -6.01 6.62 -9.44
N THR A 42 -6.16 7.76 -10.12
CA THR A 42 -5.37 8.15 -11.30
C THR A 42 -4.80 9.55 -11.13
N ASN A 43 -3.75 9.93 -11.85
CA ASN A 43 -3.25 11.31 -11.89
C ASN A 43 -2.94 11.83 -13.32
N PRO A 44 -3.85 11.68 -14.30
CA PRO A 44 -3.61 12.13 -15.67
C PRO A 44 -3.45 13.65 -15.78
N SER A 45 -4.01 14.38 -14.82
CA SER A 45 -3.95 15.84 -14.72
C SER A 45 -2.63 16.34 -14.12
N GLY A 46 -1.79 15.43 -13.60
CA GLY A 46 -0.42 15.72 -13.17
C GLY A 46 -0.33 16.57 -11.90
N SER A 47 -1.19 16.30 -10.91
CA SER A 47 -1.04 16.86 -9.56
C SER A 47 0.34 16.50 -9.01
N PRO A 48 1.11 17.49 -8.50
CA PRO A 48 2.41 17.23 -7.89
C PRO A 48 2.29 16.75 -6.44
N ASP A 49 1.11 16.89 -5.83
CA ASP A 49 0.91 16.68 -4.40
C ASP A 49 0.23 15.33 -4.13
N PRO A 50 0.72 14.52 -3.18
CA PRO A 50 0.16 13.20 -2.91
C PRO A 50 -1.28 13.28 -2.36
N LEU A 51 -2.13 12.33 -2.75
CA LEU A 51 -3.48 12.19 -2.21
C LEU A 51 -3.46 11.40 -0.90
N ASN A 52 -3.95 12.01 0.19
CA ASN A 52 -4.24 11.25 1.40
C ASN A 52 -5.53 10.45 1.22
N LEU A 53 -5.47 9.13 1.39
CA LEU A 53 -6.59 8.22 1.23
C LEU A 53 -6.97 7.56 2.55
N THR A 54 -8.25 7.62 2.88
CA THR A 54 -8.89 6.82 3.93
C THR A 54 -10.03 6.02 3.34
N VAL A 55 -10.01 4.70 3.50
CA VAL A 55 -11.12 3.80 3.18
C VAL A 55 -11.63 3.17 4.46
N SER A 56 -12.93 3.31 4.71
CA SER A 56 -13.59 2.76 5.90
C SER A 56 -14.80 1.92 5.51
N SER A 57 -15.00 0.79 6.21
CA SER A 57 -16.14 -0.11 5.97
C SER A 57 -17.09 -0.13 7.16
N GLY A 58 -18.39 -0.04 6.88
CA GLY A 58 -19.43 -0.09 7.90
C GLY A 58 -19.66 -1.48 8.52
N ARG A 59 -19.33 -2.57 7.80
CA ARG A 59 -19.25 -3.98 8.24
C ARG A 59 -19.23 -4.95 7.05
N TYR A 60 -18.36 -5.96 7.17
CA TYR A 60 -18.34 -7.32 6.58
C TYR A 60 -18.87 -7.51 5.15
N GLU A 61 -17.95 -7.91 4.25
CA GLU A 61 -18.16 -8.55 2.92
C GLU A 61 -17.78 -7.72 1.68
N ALA A 62 -17.20 -6.54 1.83
CA ALA A 62 -16.71 -5.77 0.69
C ALA A 62 -15.24 -6.09 0.37
N ASN A 63 -14.99 -6.85 -0.69
CA ASN A 63 -13.64 -6.98 -1.25
C ASN A 63 -13.33 -5.75 -2.10
N THR A 64 -12.60 -4.79 -1.55
CA THR A 64 -12.14 -3.62 -2.31
C THR A 64 -10.70 -3.79 -2.72
N SER A 65 -10.47 -3.89 -4.04
CA SER A 65 -9.16 -3.73 -4.64
C SER A 65 -8.87 -2.25 -4.84
N LEU A 66 -7.66 -1.81 -4.50
CA LEU A 66 -7.16 -0.46 -4.79
C LEU A 66 -6.21 -0.54 -5.98
N HIS A 67 -6.43 0.29 -6.99
CA HIS A 67 -5.56 0.40 -8.16
C HIS A 67 -5.01 1.83 -8.26
N LEU A 68 -3.69 1.98 -8.30
CA LEU A 68 -3.00 3.25 -8.50
C LEU A 68 -2.43 3.30 -9.91
N ASP A 69 -3.04 4.12 -10.76
CA ASP A 69 -2.74 4.18 -12.19
C ASP A 69 -2.27 5.57 -12.62
N ASP A 70 -1.74 5.66 -13.85
CA ASP A 70 -1.44 6.92 -14.53
C ASP A 70 -0.62 7.91 -13.69
N GLY A 71 0.36 7.39 -12.94
CA GLY A 71 1.26 8.21 -12.12
C GLY A 71 0.64 8.74 -10.82
N ALA A 72 -0.38 8.05 -10.29
CA ALA A 72 -0.98 8.39 -9.01
C ALA A 72 0.04 8.32 -7.87
N ASP A 73 0.03 9.31 -7.00
CA ASP A 73 0.84 9.40 -5.79
C ASP A 73 -0.10 9.44 -4.57
N VAL A 74 -0.13 8.36 -3.80
CA VAL A 74 -1.13 8.14 -2.75
C VAL A 74 -0.48 7.81 -1.42
N LYS A 75 -0.90 8.53 -0.38
CA LYS A 75 -0.64 8.25 1.02
C LYS A 75 -1.82 7.52 1.63
N LEU A 76 -1.64 6.24 1.93
CA LEU A 76 -2.66 5.44 2.59
C LEU A 76 -2.62 5.71 4.10
N VAL A 77 -3.63 6.42 4.61
CA VAL A 77 -3.73 6.84 6.02
C VAL A 77 -4.55 5.82 6.83
N ALA A 78 -5.58 5.23 6.22
CA ALA A 78 -6.37 4.16 6.82
C ALA A 78 -7.05 3.33 5.72
N PHE A 79 -7.11 2.02 5.91
CA PHE A 79 -7.76 1.13 4.95
C PHE A 79 -8.43 -0.05 5.63
N ASP A 80 -9.76 0.00 5.72
CA ASP A 80 -10.61 -1.10 6.17
C ASP A 80 -11.43 -1.62 4.99
N GLY A 81 -10.85 -2.58 4.25
CA GLY A 81 -11.49 -3.34 3.18
C GLY A 81 -11.83 -4.77 3.60
N SER A 82 -12.28 -4.95 4.84
CA SER A 82 -12.32 -6.25 5.53
C SER A 82 -13.03 -7.41 4.79
N TYR A 83 -12.34 -8.56 4.79
CA TYR A 83 -12.72 -9.86 4.21
C TYR A 83 -12.91 -10.93 5.31
N ILE A 84 -13.98 -11.75 5.23
CA ILE A 84 -14.13 -12.99 6.00
C ILE A 84 -13.99 -14.16 5.01
N GLY A 85 -12.85 -14.82 4.90
CA GLY A 85 -12.82 -16.00 4.00
C GLY A 85 -11.53 -16.79 3.80
N SER A 86 -10.41 -16.17 3.46
CA SER A 86 -9.16 -16.90 3.15
C SER A 86 -7.94 -15.99 2.93
N TYR A 87 -6.96 -16.07 3.83
CA TYR A 87 -5.52 -15.73 3.72
C TYR A 87 -4.98 -14.47 3.02
N ASN A 88 -5.62 -13.88 2.02
CA ASN A 88 -5.10 -12.72 1.29
C ASN A 88 -6.12 -11.59 1.47
N GLY A 89 -5.75 -10.52 2.17
CA GLY A 89 -6.61 -9.35 2.36
C GLY A 89 -6.84 -8.58 1.06
N PRO A 90 -7.34 -7.33 1.12
CA PRO A 90 -7.56 -6.52 -0.07
C PRO A 90 -6.31 -6.36 -0.93
N ILE A 91 -6.50 -6.37 -2.25
CA ILE A 91 -5.43 -6.26 -3.24
C ILE A 91 -5.14 -4.77 -3.47
N VAL A 92 -3.86 -4.40 -3.45
CA VAL A 92 -3.39 -3.08 -3.81
C VAL A 92 -2.43 -3.21 -4.99
N GLU A 93 -2.87 -2.76 -6.18
CA GLU A 93 -2.06 -2.72 -7.38
C GLU A 93 -1.45 -1.33 -7.57
N VAL A 94 -0.12 -1.24 -7.54
CA VAL A 94 0.63 -0.02 -7.80
C VAL A 94 1.23 -0.13 -9.20
N ASN A 95 0.58 0.51 -10.17
CA ASN A 95 0.98 0.40 -11.56
C ASN A 95 2.11 1.37 -11.93
N ASN A 96 2.62 1.22 -13.15
CA ASN A 96 3.83 1.89 -13.61
C ASN A 96 3.82 3.41 -13.41
N GLY A 97 4.81 3.92 -12.68
CA GLY A 97 4.99 5.34 -12.38
C GLY A 97 4.17 5.84 -11.19
N SER A 98 3.31 5.01 -10.61
CA SER A 98 2.54 5.34 -9.42
C SER A 98 3.34 5.10 -8.13
N THR A 99 2.99 5.84 -7.08
CA THR A 99 3.57 5.73 -5.74
C THR A 99 2.50 5.42 -4.71
N LEU A 100 2.78 4.45 -3.84
CA LEU A 100 2.01 4.14 -2.65
C LEU A 100 2.87 4.37 -1.41
N GLU A 101 2.45 5.24 -0.51
CA GLU A 101 3.03 5.40 0.82
C GLU A 101 2.10 4.82 1.87
N LEU A 102 2.59 3.83 2.63
CA LEU A 102 1.95 3.30 3.83
C LEU A 102 2.41 4.16 5.02
N THR A 103 1.54 5.07 5.47
CA THR A 103 1.92 6.10 6.44
C THR A 103 2.05 5.55 7.87
N PRO A 104 2.71 6.28 8.78
CA PRO A 104 2.75 5.91 10.19
C PRO A 104 1.36 5.73 10.80
N GLU A 105 0.39 6.56 10.43
CA GLU A 105 -0.99 6.47 10.90
C GLU A 105 -1.63 5.15 10.48
N PHE A 106 -1.50 4.74 9.21
CA PHE A 106 -2.02 3.47 8.71
C PHE A 106 -1.40 2.31 9.46
N ILE A 107 -0.07 2.31 9.60
CA ILE A 107 0.65 1.24 10.31
C ILE A 107 0.16 1.21 11.76
N SER A 108 0.10 2.35 12.45
CA SER A 108 -0.33 2.53 13.86
C SER A 108 -1.71 1.96 14.17
N SER A 109 -2.59 1.86 13.17
CA SER A 109 -3.94 1.30 13.31
C SER A 109 -3.96 -0.22 13.53
N GLY A 110 -2.81 -0.90 13.36
CA GLY A 110 -2.64 -2.33 13.61
C GLY A 110 -2.73 -3.17 12.35
N GLN A 111 -1.96 -2.80 11.31
CA GLN A 111 -1.70 -3.54 10.06
C GLN A 111 -2.86 -4.42 9.57
N VAL A 112 -3.64 -3.94 8.61
CA VAL A 112 -4.57 -4.83 7.89
C VAL A 112 -3.77 -5.68 6.91
N PRO A 113 -4.04 -6.99 6.77
CA PRO A 113 -3.38 -7.77 5.73
C PRO A 113 -3.66 -7.14 4.36
N LEU A 114 -2.62 -6.73 3.65
CA LEU A 114 -2.69 -6.23 2.28
C LEU A 114 -1.94 -7.19 1.35
N ASP A 115 -2.49 -7.45 0.17
CA ASP A 115 -1.80 -8.10 -0.95
C ASP A 115 -1.33 -6.99 -1.91
N ILE A 116 -0.06 -6.61 -1.82
CA ILE A 116 0.53 -5.54 -2.62
C ILE A 116 1.19 -6.12 -3.87
N ARG A 117 0.88 -5.52 -5.03
CA ARG A 117 1.41 -5.88 -6.33
C ARG A 117 1.95 -4.63 -7.02
N ALA A 118 3.25 -4.60 -7.28
CA ALA A 118 3.93 -3.46 -7.90
C ALA A 118 4.35 -3.79 -9.33
N TYR A 119 4.10 -2.87 -10.27
CA TYR A 119 4.35 -3.06 -11.69
C TYR A 119 5.15 -1.91 -12.29
N GLY A 120 6.13 -2.23 -13.13
CA GLY A 120 6.96 -1.24 -13.83
C GLY A 120 7.76 -0.37 -12.85
N ASN A 121 7.95 0.91 -13.19
CA ASN A 121 8.69 1.87 -12.36
C ASN A 121 7.84 2.42 -11.19
N SER A 122 7.03 1.59 -10.55
CA SER A 122 6.22 1.96 -9.39
C SER A 122 7.07 2.04 -8.12
N LYS A 123 6.65 2.87 -7.16
CA LYS A 123 7.31 3.00 -5.86
C LYS A 123 6.38 2.67 -4.71
N ILE A 124 6.85 1.83 -3.79
CA ILE A 124 6.19 1.62 -2.50
C ILE A 124 7.06 2.23 -1.42
N ILE A 125 6.47 3.02 -0.53
CA ILE A 125 7.12 3.62 0.62
C ILE A 125 6.45 3.07 1.88
N TYR A 126 7.24 2.52 2.79
CA TYR A 126 6.79 2.07 4.09
C TYR A 126 7.41 2.95 5.17
N ASP A 127 6.59 3.71 5.88
CA ASP A 127 7.05 4.61 6.94
C ASP A 127 6.45 4.23 8.30
N SER A 128 7.20 3.45 9.08
CA SER A 128 6.81 3.09 10.45
C SER A 128 7.29 4.08 11.51
N THR A 129 7.84 5.24 11.11
CA THR A 129 8.46 6.19 12.03
C THR A 129 7.49 6.64 13.13
N GLY A 130 7.94 6.54 14.39
CA GLY A 130 7.13 6.96 15.54
C GLY A 130 5.99 6.01 15.91
N THR A 131 5.84 4.87 15.23
CA THR A 131 4.90 3.81 15.63
C THR A 131 5.52 2.91 16.70
N ASN A 132 4.70 2.37 17.61
CA ASN A 132 5.12 1.43 18.65
C ASN A 132 4.46 0.07 18.45
N ILE A 133 4.50 -0.42 17.21
CA ILE A 133 3.90 -1.70 16.83
C ILE A 133 4.97 -2.77 16.79
N ASP A 134 4.60 -3.95 17.26
CA ASP A 134 5.42 -5.15 17.09
C ASP A 134 5.43 -5.56 15.61
N GLN A 135 6.53 -5.26 14.93
CA GLN A 135 6.77 -5.61 13.52
C GLN A 135 7.31 -7.05 13.37
N SER A 136 7.37 -7.86 14.44
CA SER A 136 7.99 -9.18 14.38
C SER A 136 7.22 -10.21 13.54
N SER A 137 5.92 -9.99 13.33
CA SER A 137 5.06 -10.83 12.50
C SER A 137 4.67 -10.08 11.22
N PRO A 138 4.98 -10.60 10.02
CA PRO A 138 4.63 -9.92 8.78
C PRO A 138 3.15 -10.08 8.48
N GLU A 139 2.39 -8.97 8.51
CA GLU A 139 0.97 -8.95 8.14
C GLU A 139 0.74 -8.48 6.70
N ILE A 140 1.69 -7.71 6.14
CA ILE A 140 1.66 -7.26 4.74
C ILE A 140 2.31 -8.33 3.85
N LEU A 141 1.56 -8.76 2.84
CA LEU A 141 2.04 -9.63 1.76
C LEU A 141 2.40 -8.75 0.57
N ILE A 142 3.68 -8.70 0.23
CA ILE A 142 4.10 -8.27 -1.09
C ILE A 142 3.99 -9.52 -1.96
N TYR A 143 3.01 -9.58 -2.85
CA TYR A 143 2.76 -10.78 -3.68
C TYR A 143 3.56 -10.76 -4.98
N ALA A 144 3.85 -9.57 -5.50
CA ALA A 144 4.71 -9.38 -6.65
C ALA A 144 5.30 -7.97 -6.65
N MET A 145 6.59 -7.85 -6.99
CA MET A 145 7.12 -6.60 -7.54
C MET A 145 7.86 -6.93 -8.83
N HIS A 146 7.46 -6.26 -9.90
CA HIS A 146 8.08 -6.46 -11.19
C HIS A 146 9.39 -5.66 -11.32
N PRO A 147 10.26 -6.02 -12.26
CA PRO A 147 11.52 -5.30 -12.46
C PRO A 147 11.30 -3.80 -12.72
N GLY A 148 12.12 -2.98 -12.07
CA GLY A 148 12.00 -1.52 -12.08
C GLY A 148 11.16 -0.95 -10.93
N SER A 149 10.43 -1.78 -10.19
CA SER A 149 9.71 -1.34 -9.00
C SER A 149 10.65 -1.17 -7.81
N GLU A 150 10.34 -0.20 -6.95
CA GLU A 150 11.13 0.14 -5.77
C GLU A 150 10.32 -0.07 -4.49
N LEU A 151 10.96 -0.56 -3.43
CA LEU A 151 10.44 -0.58 -2.07
C LEU A 151 11.38 0.24 -1.17
N GLN A 152 10.91 1.38 -0.69
CA GLN A 152 11.60 2.20 0.29
C GLN A 152 11.05 1.88 1.68
N VAL A 153 11.93 1.61 2.64
CA VAL A 153 11.56 1.40 4.05
C VAL A 153 12.25 2.45 4.89
N ILE A 154 11.49 3.46 5.33
CA ILE A 154 12.05 4.62 6.03
C ILE A 154 12.74 4.16 7.32
N GLY A 155 13.98 4.63 7.50
CA GLY A 155 14.81 4.29 8.66
C GLY A 155 15.48 2.92 8.60
N ALA A 156 15.40 2.19 7.48
CA ALA A 156 16.15 0.96 7.29
C ALA A 156 17.61 1.25 6.91
N ASP A 157 18.52 0.57 7.58
CA ASP A 157 19.96 0.56 7.28
C ASP A 157 20.43 -0.80 6.72
N SER A 158 19.59 -1.83 6.87
CA SER A 158 19.88 -3.19 6.40
C SER A 158 18.60 -3.98 6.14
N TYR A 159 18.73 -5.06 5.36
CA TYR A 159 17.66 -6.02 5.14
C TYR A 159 18.16 -7.47 5.27
N SER A 160 17.23 -8.39 5.48
CA SER A 160 17.44 -9.83 5.39
C SER A 160 16.22 -10.51 4.79
N TYR A 161 16.45 -11.56 4.00
CA TYR A 161 15.39 -12.38 3.42
C TYR A 161 15.57 -13.85 3.81
N ILE A 162 14.66 -14.37 4.64
CA ILE A 162 14.71 -15.74 5.20
C ILE A 162 13.28 -16.30 5.21
N ASP A 163 13.10 -17.53 4.73
CA ASP A 163 11.80 -18.24 4.76
C ASP A 163 10.62 -17.41 4.21
N ASP A 164 10.84 -16.77 3.06
CA ASP A 164 9.90 -15.88 2.37
C ASP A 164 9.53 -14.61 3.15
N VAL A 165 10.33 -14.22 4.14
CA VAL A 165 10.12 -13.03 4.96
C VAL A 165 11.25 -12.04 4.69
N LEU A 166 10.87 -10.85 4.25
CA LEU A 166 11.77 -9.71 4.03
C LEU A 166 11.68 -8.79 5.26
N THR A 167 12.78 -8.74 6.01
CA THR A 167 12.88 -7.96 7.25
C THR A 167 13.88 -6.83 7.08
N PHE A 168 13.50 -5.62 7.44
CA PHE A 168 14.33 -4.43 7.44
C PHE A 168 14.65 -3.98 8.86
N LYS A 169 15.89 -3.56 9.08
CA LYS A 169 16.36 -3.11 10.38
C LYS A 169 17.10 -1.78 10.30
N ASN A 170 16.92 -0.96 11.33
CA ASN A 170 17.74 0.23 11.55
C ASN A 170 19.13 -0.14 12.11
N SER A 171 19.97 0.87 12.29
CA SER A 171 21.33 0.77 12.83
C SER A 171 21.43 0.26 14.27
N ASP A 172 20.35 0.40 15.05
CA ASP A 172 20.24 -0.15 16.40
C ASP A 172 19.80 -1.64 16.39
N GLY A 173 19.46 -2.19 15.21
CA GLY A 173 19.04 -3.57 15.01
C GLY A 173 17.55 -3.82 15.26
N GLU A 174 16.77 -2.76 15.45
CA GLU A 174 15.31 -2.81 15.60
C GLU A 174 14.64 -3.07 14.25
N ILE A 175 13.55 -3.83 14.25
CA ILE A 175 12.78 -4.10 13.02
C ILE A 175 11.94 -2.88 12.69
N VAL A 176 12.21 -2.27 11.54
CA VAL A 176 11.49 -1.08 11.04
C VAL A 176 10.57 -1.40 9.85
N GLY A 177 10.60 -2.64 9.37
CA GLY A 177 9.67 -3.17 8.36
C GLY A 177 9.77 -4.69 8.27
N ASN A 178 8.65 -5.37 8.06
CA ASN A 178 8.61 -6.82 7.95
C ASN A 178 7.47 -7.28 7.04
N PHE A 179 7.82 -8.01 5.98
CA PHE A 179 6.89 -8.33 4.90
C PHE A 179 6.97 -9.81 4.55
N LYS A 180 5.83 -10.42 4.23
CA LYS A 180 5.81 -11.71 3.54
C LYS A 180 6.05 -11.44 2.05
N ALA A 181 7.06 -12.06 1.45
CA ALA A 181 7.46 -11.84 0.07
C ALA A 181 7.88 -13.16 -0.61
N PRO A 182 6.96 -14.13 -0.80
CA PRO A 182 7.28 -15.51 -1.21
C PRO A 182 7.76 -15.68 -2.66
N TRP A 183 7.68 -14.61 -3.45
CA TRP A 183 8.09 -14.60 -4.85
C TRP A 183 9.52 -14.08 -5.04
N LEU A 184 10.13 -13.54 -3.98
CA LEU A 184 11.41 -12.85 -4.04
C LEU A 184 12.54 -13.87 -4.26
N ASN A 185 12.91 -14.09 -5.52
CA ASN A 185 13.98 -14.98 -5.95
C ASN A 185 15.10 -14.26 -6.72
N ASP A 186 14.90 -12.97 -7.00
CA ASP A 186 15.79 -12.14 -7.81
C ASP A 186 16.81 -11.39 -6.93
N PRO A 187 17.97 -11.00 -7.50
CA PRO A 187 18.94 -10.17 -6.80
C PRO A 187 18.33 -8.82 -6.42
N MET A 188 18.65 -8.36 -5.22
CA MET A 188 18.17 -7.09 -4.67
C MET A 188 19.36 -6.22 -4.32
N GLU A 189 19.23 -4.93 -4.62
CA GLU A 189 20.23 -3.93 -4.26
C GLU A 189 19.59 -2.97 -3.27
N LEU A 190 20.22 -2.80 -2.11
CA LEU A 190 19.85 -1.78 -1.14
C LEU A 190 20.79 -0.60 -1.31
N GLU A 191 20.26 0.57 -1.67
CA GLU A 191 20.97 1.84 -1.70
C GLU A 191 20.33 2.79 -0.69
N GLY A 192 21.01 3.01 0.45
CA GLY A 192 20.40 3.73 1.58
C GLY A 192 19.23 2.93 2.18
N ASP A 193 18.05 3.53 2.18
CA ASP A 193 16.79 2.96 2.67
C ASP A 193 15.88 2.44 1.54
N ILE A 194 16.37 2.45 0.29
CA ILE A 194 15.65 2.00 -0.90
C ILE A 194 16.16 0.63 -1.32
N LEU A 195 15.25 -0.35 -1.31
CA LEU A 195 15.46 -1.65 -1.91
C LEU A 195 14.92 -1.63 -3.35
N THR A 196 15.82 -1.81 -4.31
CA THR A 196 15.48 -1.90 -5.72
C THR A 196 15.54 -3.36 -6.16
N ILE A 197 14.45 -3.83 -6.77
CA ILE A 197 14.41 -5.16 -7.39
C ILE A 197 15.03 -5.05 -8.78
N THR A 198 16.24 -5.58 -8.92
CA THR A 198 16.96 -5.56 -10.20
C THR A 198 16.74 -6.88 -10.94
N CYS A 199 16.35 -6.81 -12.22
CA CYS A 199 16.59 -7.94 -13.11
C CYS A 199 17.93 -7.76 -13.80
N TYR A 200 18.80 -8.77 -13.74
CA TYR A 200 19.80 -8.93 -14.78
C TYR A 200 19.08 -9.42 -16.04
N LEU A 201 19.11 -8.60 -17.09
CA LEU A 201 18.65 -8.94 -18.45
C LEU A 201 19.36 -10.19 -19.01
#